data_AF-A0A447TBC2-F1
#
_entry.id   AF-A0A447TBC2-F1
#
_cell.length_a   1.000
_cell.length_b   1.000
_cell.length_c   1.000
_cell.angle_alpha   90.00
_cell.angle_beta   90.00
_cell.angle_gamma   90.00
#
_symmetry.space_group_name_H-M   'P 1'
#
loop_
_entity.id
_entity.type
_entity.pdbx_description
1 polymer ?
#
loop_
_entity_poly.entity_id
_entity_poly.type
_entity_poly.pdbx_seq_one_letter_code
_entity_poly.pdbx_strand_id
1 'polypeptide(L)'
;MKKQMAVAAALAVSGLLSPLAQAKTTLTVYTALEADQVKDYKEAFEKANPDIDIRWVRESTGVITARLLSEKSHPQADAVWGLAATSLMILDQQGMLQGYAPRAWRS
;
A
#
# COMPACT_ATOMS: atom_id res chain seq x y z
N MET A 1 45.05 -32.22 -48.74
CA MET A 1 43.83 -32.41 -47.91
C MET A 1 44.22 -32.27 -46.44
N LYS A 2 44.06 -31.09 -45.84
CA LYS A 2 44.38 -30.86 -44.42
C LYS A 2 43.08 -30.90 -43.62
N LYS A 3 42.87 -31.99 -42.88
CA LYS A 3 41.77 -32.14 -41.92
C LYS A 3 42.06 -31.23 -40.72
N GLN A 4 41.21 -30.24 -40.47
CA GLN A 4 41.14 -29.50 -39.22
C GLN A 4 39.80 -29.83 -38.57
N MET A 5 39.84 -30.61 -37.50
CA MET A 5 39.88 -30.20 -36.09
C MET A 5 38.47 -30.06 -35.50
N ALA A 6 38.21 -30.91 -34.51
CA ALA A 6 36.99 -30.98 -33.72
C ALA A 6 36.76 -29.67 -32.94
N VAL A 7 35.50 -29.27 -32.81
CA VAL A 7 35.01 -28.23 -31.89
C VAL A 7 33.71 -28.80 -31.29
N ALA A 8 33.80 -29.39 -30.11
CA ALA A 8 33.54 -28.80 -28.79
C ALA A 8 32.03 -28.62 -28.50
N ALA A 9 31.52 -29.48 -27.62
CA ALA A 9 30.19 -29.36 -27.03
C ALA A 9 30.14 -28.13 -26.10
N ALA A 10 29.21 -27.22 -26.36
CA ALA A 10 28.87 -26.12 -25.47
C ALA A 10 27.39 -26.23 -25.08
N LEU A 11 27.12 -26.80 -23.91
CA LEU A 11 25.82 -26.70 -23.23
C LEU A 11 25.70 -25.28 -22.66
N ALA A 12 25.07 -24.39 -23.42
CA ALA A 12 24.71 -23.06 -22.92
C ALA A 12 23.46 -23.17 -22.03
N VAL A 13 23.64 -23.30 -20.71
CA VAL A 13 22.58 -23.04 -19.73
C VAL A 13 22.60 -21.54 -19.43
N SER A 14 22.07 -20.75 -20.37
CA SER A 14 21.97 -19.31 -20.28
C SER A 14 20.49 -18.91 -20.24
N GLY A 15 19.81 -19.26 -19.17
CA GLY A 15 18.44 -18.82 -18.97
C GLY A 15 17.98 -19.23 -17.60
N LEU A 16 17.90 -18.27 -16.68
CA LEU A 16 17.01 -18.23 -15.50
C LEU A 16 17.32 -17.00 -14.60
N LEU A 17 17.61 -15.85 -15.20
CA LEU A 17 17.57 -14.57 -14.47
C LEU A 17 16.55 -13.66 -15.15
N SER A 18 15.29 -14.11 -15.19
CA SER A 18 14.17 -13.18 -15.35
C SER A 18 14.08 -12.38 -14.05
N PRO A 19 14.00 -11.03 -14.10
CA PRO A 19 13.68 -10.27 -12.90
C PRO A 19 12.30 -10.74 -12.42
N LEU A 20 12.21 -11.20 -11.15
CA LEU A 20 10.91 -11.34 -10.53
C LEU A 20 10.28 -9.96 -10.51
N ALA A 21 9.26 -9.74 -11.34
CA ALA A 21 8.41 -8.56 -11.21
C ALA A 21 7.78 -8.64 -9.81
N GLN A 22 8.25 -7.82 -8.88
CA GLN A 22 7.70 -7.78 -7.53
C GLN A 22 6.31 -7.15 -7.61
N ALA A 23 5.29 -7.90 -7.23
CA ALA A 23 3.93 -7.38 -7.17
C ALA A 23 3.91 -6.19 -6.19
N LYS A 24 3.30 -5.08 -6.61
CA LYS A 24 3.15 -3.92 -5.76
C LYS A 24 2.29 -4.25 -4.55
N THR A 25 2.62 -3.63 -3.42
CA THR A 25 1.82 -3.73 -2.20
C THR A 25 0.65 -2.76 -2.29
N THR A 26 -0.58 -3.24 -2.10
CA THR A 26 -1.75 -2.37 -2.04
C THR A 26 -1.99 -1.90 -0.62
N LEU A 27 -2.07 -0.58 -0.40
CA LEU A 27 -2.46 0.03 0.87
C LEU A 27 -3.87 0.60 0.75
N THR A 28 -4.84 0.07 1.49
CA THR A 28 -6.22 0.60 1.51
C THR A 28 -6.37 1.66 2.59
N VAL A 29 -6.69 2.89 2.17
CA VAL A 29 -6.87 4.05 3.07
C VAL A 29 -8.30 4.56 3.00
N TYR A 30 -8.97 4.60 4.15
CA TYR A 30 -10.28 5.21 4.29
C TYR A 30 -10.12 6.67 4.70
N THR A 31 -10.83 7.57 4.03
CA THR A 31 -10.64 9.01 4.23
C THR A 31 -11.92 9.81 4.08
N ALA A 32 -11.99 10.92 4.82
CA ALA A 32 -13.00 11.96 4.66
C ALA A 32 -12.43 13.28 4.09
N LEU A 33 -11.19 13.26 3.59
CA LEU A 33 -10.58 14.41 2.91
C LEU A 33 -11.29 14.71 1.59
N GLU A 34 -11.07 15.92 1.08
CA GLU A 34 -11.57 16.34 -0.23
C GLU A 34 -10.82 15.63 -1.38
N ALA A 35 -11.51 15.45 -2.51
CA ALA A 35 -10.99 14.63 -3.62
C ALA A 35 -9.69 15.20 -4.22
N ASP A 36 -9.56 16.52 -4.26
CA ASP A 36 -8.35 17.21 -4.71
C ASP A 36 -7.16 16.92 -3.79
N GLN A 37 -7.36 17.00 -2.47
CA GLN A 37 -6.34 16.63 -1.48
C GLN A 37 -5.90 15.17 -1.63
N VAL A 38 -6.86 14.25 -1.79
CA VAL A 38 -6.57 12.82 -1.95
C VAL A 38 -5.72 12.56 -3.19
N LYS A 39 -6.00 13.26 -4.31
CA LYS A 39 -5.21 13.14 -5.54
C LYS A 39 -3.76 13.57 -5.32
N ASP A 40 -3.55 14.75 -4.73
CA ASP A 40 -2.22 15.29 -4.50
C ASP A 40 -1.40 14.40 -3.55
N TYR A 41 -2.03 13.90 -2.48
CA TYR A 41 -1.38 12.97 -1.55
C TYR A 41 -1.05 11.63 -2.20
N LYS A 42 -1.93 11.10 -3.06
CA LYS A 42 -1.67 9.87 -3.80
C LYS A 42 -0.43 10.02 -4.67
N GLU A 43 -0.38 11.07 -5.50
CA GLU A 43 0.72 11.31 -6.42
C GLU A 43 2.05 11.49 -5.68
N ALA A 44 2.06 12.27 -4.59
CA ALA A 44 3.24 12.48 -3.79
C ALA A 44 3.71 11.19 -3.08
N PHE A 45 2.79 10.40 -2.52
CA PHE A 45 3.12 9.17 -1.81
C PHE A 45 3.63 8.08 -2.74
N GLU A 46 2.96 7.82 -3.86
CA GLU A 46 3.35 6.78 -4.82
C GLU A 46 4.69 7.13 -5.50
N LYS A 47 4.96 8.43 -5.72
CA LYS A 47 6.29 8.89 -6.17
C LYS A 47 7.39 8.59 -5.15
N ALA A 48 7.10 8.72 -3.86
CA ALA A 48 8.05 8.43 -2.79
C ALA A 48 8.16 6.92 -2.49
N ASN A 49 7.13 6.14 -2.82
CA ASN A 49 7.02 4.72 -2.52
C ASN A 49 6.55 3.95 -3.79
N PRO A 50 7.43 3.74 -4.79
CA PRO A 50 7.03 3.21 -6.10
C PRO A 50 6.47 1.78 -6.06
N ASP A 51 6.80 1.03 -5.00
CA ASP A 51 6.36 -0.34 -4.78
C ASP A 51 5.01 -0.45 -4.06
N ILE A 52 4.38 0.68 -3.72
CA ILE A 52 3.09 0.73 -3.03
C ILE A 52 2.06 1.46 -3.90
N ASP A 53 0.91 0.83 -4.12
CA ASP A 53 -0.26 1.47 -4.72
C ASP A 53 -1.27 1.80 -3.62
N ILE A 54 -1.77 3.04 -3.56
CA ILE A 54 -2.82 3.40 -2.59
C ILE A 54 -4.21 3.22 -3.20
N ARG A 55 -5.02 2.39 -2.54
CA ARG A 55 -6.46 2.28 -2.75
C ARG A 55 -7.22 3.18 -1.78
N TRP A 56 -7.74 4.29 -2.30
CA TRP A 56 -8.54 5.21 -1.52
C TRP A 56 -10.02 4.81 -1.51
N VAL A 57 -10.63 4.84 -0.33
CA VAL A 57 -12.09 4.86 -0.16
C VAL A 57 -12.44 6.20 0.47
N ARG A 58 -13.00 7.10 -0.33
CA ARG A 58 -13.30 8.47 0.07
C ARG A 58 -14.80 8.70 0.13
N GLU A 59 -15.28 9.07 1.30
CA GLU A 59 -16.70 9.37 1.55
C GLU A 59 -16.81 10.43 2.66
N SER A 60 -18.01 10.92 2.94
CA SER A 60 -18.22 11.83 4.08
C SER A 60 -17.83 11.19 5.42
N THR A 61 -17.48 12.02 6.41
CA THR A 61 -17.12 11.59 7.77
C THR A 61 -18.11 10.58 8.36
N GLY A 62 -19.41 10.84 8.25
CA GLY A 62 -20.45 9.95 8.80
C GLY A 62 -20.44 8.57 8.13
N VAL A 63 -20.30 8.55 6.80
CA VAL A 63 -20.28 7.30 6.02
C VAL A 63 -19.03 6.47 6.32
N ILE A 64 -17.84 7.10 6.37
CA ILE A 64 -16.61 6.39 6.74
C ILE A 64 -16.68 5.86 8.16
N THR A 65 -17.21 6.64 9.11
CA THR A 65 -17.37 6.20 10.51
C THR A 65 -18.30 4.99 10.60
N ALA A 66 -19.47 5.05 9.96
CA ALA A 66 -20.44 3.95 9.96
C ALA A 66 -19.86 2.69 9.31
N ARG A 67 -19.16 2.84 8.18
CA ARG A 67 -18.47 1.74 7.51
C ARG A 67 -17.44 1.08 8.42
N LEU A 68 -16.53 1.84 9.02
CA LEU A 68 -15.52 1.32 9.93
C LEU A 68 -16.15 0.54 11.07
N LEU A 69 -17.18 1.08 11.73
CA LEU A 69 -17.91 0.40 12.80
C LEU A 69 -18.55 -0.92 12.33
N SER A 70 -19.12 -0.95 11.12
CA SER A 70 -19.71 -2.17 10.55
C SER A 70 -18.66 -3.24 10.19
N GLU A 71 -17.44 -2.81 9.85
CA GLU A 71 -16.32 -3.68 9.46
C GLU A 71 -15.48 -4.14 10.67
N LYS A 72 -15.89 -3.84 11.93
CA LYS A 72 -15.10 -4.10 13.15
C LYS A 72 -14.56 -5.52 13.27
N SER A 73 -15.36 -6.53 12.96
CA SER A 73 -14.94 -7.94 13.04
C SER A 73 -14.16 -8.42 11.81
N HIS A 74 -14.19 -7.64 10.71
CA HIS A 74 -13.51 -7.95 9.46
C HIS A 74 -12.92 -6.67 8.82
N PRO A 75 -11.89 -6.06 9.43
CA PRO A 75 -11.35 -4.78 8.96
C PRO A 75 -10.89 -4.85 7.51
N GLN A 76 -11.26 -3.87 6.68
CA GLN A 76 -10.85 -3.77 5.28
C GLN A 76 -9.87 -2.61 5.01
N ALA A 77 -9.79 -1.64 5.92
CA ALA A 77 -8.89 -0.51 5.83
C ALA A 77 -7.60 -0.80 6.60
N ASP A 78 -6.45 -0.47 6.00
CA ASP A 78 -5.15 -0.53 6.65
C ASP A 78 -4.88 0.75 7.45
N ALA A 79 -5.40 1.88 6.99
CA ALA A 79 -5.29 3.17 7.65
C ALA A 79 -6.53 4.05 7.47
N VAL A 80 -6.71 4.95 8.43
CA VAL A 80 -7.72 6.01 8.39
C VAL A 80 -7.00 7.36 8.41
N TRP A 81 -7.32 8.24 7.45
CA TRP A 81 -6.67 9.56 7.35
C TRP A 81 -7.70 10.67 7.10
N GLY A 82 -7.62 11.75 7.88
CA GLY A 82 -8.43 12.95 7.69
C GLY A 82 -9.87 12.76 8.13
N LEU A 83 -10.11 11.82 9.04
CA LEU A 83 -11.40 11.62 9.69
C LEU A 83 -11.53 12.57 10.89
N ALA A 84 -12.76 12.98 11.22
CA ALA A 84 -13.02 13.81 12.38
C ALA A 84 -12.51 13.15 13.69
N ALA A 85 -11.92 13.97 14.57
CA ALA A 85 -11.38 13.51 15.84
C ALA A 85 -12.43 12.82 16.73
N THR A 86 -13.67 13.29 16.72
CA THR A 86 -14.79 12.67 17.44
C THR A 86 -15.10 11.27 16.93
N SER A 87 -15.03 11.03 15.62
CA SER A 87 -15.16 9.69 15.05
C SER A 87 -13.99 8.80 15.48
N LEU A 88 -12.75 9.29 15.47
CA LEU A 88 -11.59 8.53 15.94
C LEU A 88 -11.72 8.16 17.43
N MET A 89 -12.24 9.05 18.27
CA MET A 89 -12.53 8.74 19.69
C MET A 89 -13.55 7.60 19.83
N ILE A 90 -14.59 7.56 18.98
CA ILE A 90 -15.57 6.45 18.98
C ILE A 90 -14.88 5.14 18.59
N LEU A 91 -14.04 5.14 17.56
CA LEU A 91 -13.29 3.95 17.13
C LEU A 91 -12.32 3.46 18.21
N ASP A 92 -11.67 4.38 18.93
CA ASP A 92 -10.80 4.07 20.07
C ASP A 92 -11.57 3.42 21.22
N GLN A 93 -12.72 3.97 21.61
CA GLN A 93 -13.62 3.36 22.61
C GLN A 93 -14.09 1.96 22.20
N GLN A 94 -14.16 1.69 20.90
CA GLN A 94 -14.50 0.37 20.35
C GLN A 94 -13.28 -0.56 20.26
N GLY A 95 -12.07 -0.12 20.60
CA GLY A 95 -10.84 -0.90 20.52
C GLY A 95 -10.39 -1.16 19.08
N MET A 96 -10.71 -0.26 18.15
CA MET A 96 -10.49 -0.45 16.71
C MET A 96 -9.23 0.23 16.17
N LEU A 97 -8.52 0.99 17.00
CA LEU A 97 -7.32 1.72 16.59
C LEU A 97 -6.06 1.08 17.17
N GLN A 98 -5.01 1.04 16.35
CA GLN A 98 -3.68 0.62 16.78
C GLN A 98 -2.83 1.86 17.06
N GLY A 99 -2.36 2.00 18.31
CA GLY A 99 -1.45 3.07 18.69
C GLY A 99 -0.14 3.00 17.89
N TYR A 100 0.24 4.09 17.24
CA TYR A 100 1.47 4.19 16.45
C TYR A 100 2.10 5.57 16.63
N ALA A 101 3.39 5.59 16.98
CA ALA A 101 4.20 6.80 17.05
C ALA A 101 5.23 6.78 15.90
N PRO A 102 5.12 7.67 14.89
CA PRO A 102 6.07 7.74 13.80
C PRO A 102 7.49 8.04 14.29
N ARG A 103 8.51 7.59 13.57
CA ARG A 103 9.92 7.78 13.95
C ARG A 103 10.32 9.26 14.16
N ALA A 104 9.69 10.18 13.43
CA ALA A 104 9.93 11.62 13.54
C ALA A 104 9.17 12.29 14.71
N TRP A 105 8.30 11.56 15.42
CA TRP A 105 7.46 12.05 16.52
C TRP A 105 8.23 12.16 17.86
N ARG A 106 9.43 12.76 17.87
CA ARG A 106 10.16 12.98 19.13
C ARG A 106 9.75 14.32 19.74
N SER A 107 9.19 14.24 20.94
CA SER A 107 9.03 15.32 21.93
C SER A 107 10.40 15.80 22.44
#